data_AF-A0A2V4UUH2-F1
#
_entry.id   AF-A0A2V4UUH2-F1
#
_cell.length_a   1.000
_cell.length_b   1.000
_cell.length_c   1.000
_cell.angle_alpha   90.00
_cell.angle_beta   90.00
_cell.angle_gamma   90.00
#
_symmetry.space_group_name_H-M   'P 1'
#
loop_
_entity.id
_entity.type
_entity.pdbx_description
1 polymer ?
#
loop_
_entity_poly.entity_id
_entity_poly.type
_entity_poly.pdbx_seq_one_letter_code
_entity_poly.pdbx_strand_id
1 'polypeptide(L)' 'MLLSISVVVVGCLMGVIDLPKLFKRKEWKEVIVYSVLLLTGIVFGVIAVNLWEFPSPLYIIIWVYKPVNQFLAYITGN' A
#
# COMPACT_ATOMS: atom_id res chain seq x y z
N MET A 1 -10.23 -13.60 1.27
CA MET A 1 -9.30 -14.52 1.98
C MET A 1 -8.52 -15.42 1.03
N LEU A 2 -9.15 -16.30 0.24
CA LEU A 2 -8.45 -17.20 -0.70
C LEU A 2 -7.53 -16.45 -1.68
N LEU A 3 -8.05 -15.40 -2.33
CA LEU A 3 -7.26 -14.60 -3.28
C LEU A 3 -6.08 -13.88 -2.61
N SER A 4 -6.24 -13.38 -1.39
CA SER A 4 -5.16 -12.73 -0.64
C SER A 4 -4.04 -13.73 -0.30
N ILE A 5 -4.40 -14.97 0.04
CA ILE A 5 -3.45 -16.06 0.25
C ILE A 5 -2.72 -16.37 -1.06
N SER A 6 -3.43 -16.44 -2.19
CA SER A 6 -2.82 -16.66 -3.50
C SER A 6 -1.79 -15.59 -3.86
N VAL A 7 -2.08 -14.30 -3.61
CA VAL A 7 -1.13 -13.20 -3.83
C VAL A 7 0.13 -13.38 -3.01
N VAL A 8 0.00 -13.70 -1.72
CA VAL A 8 1.15 -13.91 -0.83
C VAL A 8 1.96 -15.14 -1.26
N VAL A 9 1.30 -16.25 -1.60
CA VAL A 9 1.96 -17.48 -2.05
C VAL A 9 2.76 -17.24 -3.34
N VAL A 10 2.17 -16.57 -4.33
CA VAL A 10 2.86 -16.23 -5.57
C VAL A 10 4.05 -15.31 -5.30
N GLY A 11 3.88 -14.28 -4.48
CA GLY A 11 4.98 -13.39 -4.09
C GLY A 11 6.12 -14.12 -3.38
N CYS A 12 5.80 -15.03 -2.46
CA CYS A 12 6.81 -15.88 -1.80
C CYS A 12 7.53 -16.80 -2.79
N LEU A 13 6.81 -17.41 -3.75
CA LEU A 13 7.42 -18.24 -4.79
C LEU A 13 8.39 -17.45 -5.66
N MET A 14 8.01 -16.25 -6.09
CA MET A 14 8.90 -15.34 -6.83
C MET A 14 10.16 -15.02 -6.00
N GLY A 15 9.98 -14.71 -4.72
CA GLY A 15 11.09 -14.46 -3.82
C GLY A 15 12.04 -15.65 -3.67
N VAL A 16 11.52 -16.87 -3.49
CA VAL A 16 12.32 -18.10 -3.35
C VAL A 16 13.09 -18.43 -4.64
N ILE A 17 12.58 -18.05 -5.82
CA ILE A 17 13.27 -18.29 -7.10
C ILE A 17 14.33 -17.22 -7.36
N ASP A 18 13.99 -15.95 -7.17
CA ASP A 18 14.80 -14.81 -7.59
C ASP A 18 15.82 -14.37 -6.53
N LEU A 19 15.44 -14.26 -5.25
CA LEU A 19 16.38 -13.82 -4.19
C LEU A 19 17.65 -14.68 -4.12
N PRO A 20 17.61 -16.03 -4.10
CA PRO A 20 18.85 -16.79 -3.99
C PRO A 20 19.75 -16.62 -5.22
N LYS A 21 19.18 -16.32 -6.39
CA LYS A 21 19.96 -16.03 -7.60
C LYS A 21 20.72 -14.70 -7.46
N LEU A 22 20.07 -13.66 -6.94
CA LEU A 22 20.70 -12.35 -6.69
C LEU A 22 21.72 -12.42 -5.53
N PHE A 23 21.41 -13.16 -4.47
CA PHE A 23 22.32 -13.39 -3.34
C PHE A 23 23.60 -14.11 -3.79
N LYS A 24 23.49 -15.13 -4.65
CA LYS A 24 24.65 -15.84 -5.21
C LYS A 24 25.56 -14.94 -6.06
N ARG A 25 25.00 -13.90 -6.69
CA ARG A 25 25.75 -12.91 -7.48
C ARG A 25 26.41 -11.81 -6.64
N LYS A 26 26.18 -11.79 -5.32
CA LYS A 26 26.66 -10.76 -4.37
C LYS A 26 26.18 -9.34 -4.71
N GLU A 27 25.09 -9.22 -5.45
CA GLU A 27 24.47 -7.94 -5.85
C GLU A 27 23.54 -7.42 -4.74
N TRP A 28 24.11 -7.04 -3.59
CA TRP A 28 23.34 -6.65 -2.41
C TRP A 28 22.38 -5.48 -2.63
N LYS A 29 22.76 -4.53 -3.49
CA LYS A 29 21.88 -3.40 -3.86
C LYS A 29 20.64 -3.89 -4.60
N GLU A 30 20.81 -4.83 -5.53
CA GLU A 30 19.71 -5.38 -6.31
C GLU A 30 18.80 -6.25 -5.46
N VAL A 31 19.36 -7.02 -4.51
CA VAL A 31 18.59 -7.78 -3.52
C VAL A 31 17.66 -6.85 -2.74
N ILE A 32 18.17 -5.72 -2.26
CA ILE A 32 17.38 -4.75 -1.50
C ILE A 32 16.27 -4.15 -2.37
N VAL A 33 16.61 -3.66 -3.56
CA VAL A 33 15.63 -3.05 -4.48
C VAL A 33 14.55 -4.06 -4.87
N TYR A 34 14.94 -5.27 -5.25
CA TYR A 34 14.01 -6.35 -5.59
C TYR A 34 13.11 -6.69 -4.41
N SER A 35 13.66 -6.86 -3.21
CA SER A 35 12.88 -7.23 -2.03
C SER A 35 11.86 -6.15 -1.65
N VAL A 36 12.25 -4.87 -1.73
CA VAL A 36 11.34 -3.73 -1.49
C VAL A 36 10.22 -3.70 -2.53
N LEU A 37 10.54 -3.87 -3.81
CA LEU A 37 9.53 -3.91 -4.88
C LEU A 37 8.59 -5.11 -4.72
N LEU A 38 9.12 -6.28 -4.40
CA LEU A 38 8.33 -7.50 -4.18
C LEU A 38 7.36 -7.33 -3.00
N LEU A 39 7.85 -6.84 -1.86
CA LEU A 39 7.01 -6.55 -0.70
C LEU A 39 5.92 -5.52 -1.03
N THR A 40 6.29 -4.46 -1.75
CA THR A 40 5.34 -3.42 -2.19
C THR A 40 4.25 -4.01 -3.08
N GLY A 41 4.63 -4.87 -4.04
CA GLY A 41 3.68 -5.57 -4.91
C GLY A 41 2.74 -6.51 -4.14
N ILE A 42 3.25 -7.25 -3.15
CA ILE A 42 2.42 -8.12 -2.30
C ILE A 42 1.43 -7.28 -1.48
N VAL A 43 1.89 -6.21 -0.84
CA VAL A 43 1.04 -5.30 -0.05
C VAL A 43 -0.07 -4.71 -0.92
N PHE A 44 0.28 -4.14 -2.07
CA PHE A 44 -0.73 -3.59 -2.99
C PHE A 44 -1.66 -4.65 -3.57
N GLY A 45 -1.15 -5.84 -3.89
CA GLY A 45 -1.98 -6.95 -4.35
C GLY A 45 -3.00 -7.39 -3.30
N VAL A 46 -2.60 -7.44 -2.02
CA VAL A 46 -3.51 -7.75 -0.91
C VAL A 46 -4.56 -6.65 -0.75
N ILE A 47 -4.17 -5.37 -0.81
CA ILE A 47 -5.10 -4.23 -0.73
C ILE A 47 -6.12 -4.30 -1.89
N ALA A 48 -5.64 -4.49 -3.12
CA ALA A 48 -6.47 -4.53 -4.32
C ALA A 48 -7.48 -5.69 -4.29
N VAL A 49 -7.04 -6.88 -3.88
CA VAL A 49 -7.90 -8.08 -3.80
C VAL A 49 -8.93 -7.98 -2.70
N ASN A 50 -8.63 -7.31 -1.60
CA ASN A 50 -9.60 -7.11 -0.53
C ASN A 50 -10.57 -5.94 -0.83
N LEU A 51 -10.46 -5.30 -2.00
CA LEU A 51 -11.25 -4.12 -2.37
C LEU A 51 -11.28 -3.11 -1.23
N TRP A 52 -10.15 -2.95 -0.52
CA TRP A 52 -10.09 -2.04 0.62
C TRP A 52 -10.50 -0.67 0.12
N GLU A 53 -11.61 -0.15 0.65
CA GLU A 53 -12.16 1.12 0.22
C GLU A 53 -11.12 2.19 0.49
N PHE A 54 -10.47 2.64 -0.58
CA PHE A 54 -9.62 3.81 -0.48
C PHE A 54 -10.55 4.97 -0.16
N PRO A 55 -10.31 5.72 0.93
CA PRO A 55 -11.18 6.81 1.31
C PRO A 55 -11.36 7.71 0.09
N SER A 56 -12.61 8.00 -0.26
CA SER A 56 -12.87 8.77 -1.47
C SER A 56 -12.12 10.10 -1.38
N PRO A 57 -11.58 10.64 -2.50
CA PRO A 57 -10.92 11.95 -2.49
C PRO A 57 -11.81 13.05 -1.88
N LEU A 58 -13.13 12.87 -1.96
CA LEU A 58 -14.11 13.73 -1.32
C LEU A 58 -13.96 13.78 0.23
N TYR A 59 -13.52 12.69 0.86
CA TYR A 59 -13.24 12.69 2.31
C TYR A 59 -12.08 13.63 2.68
N ILE A 60 -11.06 13.73 1.82
CA ILE A 60 -9.94 14.68 2.00
C ILE A 60 -10.48 16.11 1.92
N ILE A 61 -11.36 16.38 0.95
CA ILE A 61 -12.02 17.68 0.80
C ILE A 61 -12.85 17.99 2.06
N ILE A 62 -13.67 17.06 2.54
CA ILE A 62 -14.45 17.22 3.77
C ILE A 62 -13.52 17.52 4.95
N TRP A 63 -12.42 16.79 5.10
CA TRP A 63 -11.48 16.97 6.19
C TRP A 63 -10.86 18.38 6.22
N VAL A 64 -10.52 18.94 5.05
CA VAL A 64 -10.02 20.32 4.92
C VAL A 64 -11.12 21.35 5.18
N TYR A 65 -12.34 21.11 4.68
CA TYR A 65 -13.45 22.06 4.82
C TYR A 65 -14.06 22.08 6.22
N LYS A 66 -13.99 20.98 6.97
CA LYS A 66 -14.56 20.88 8.32
C LYS A 66 -14.03 21.95 9.30
N PRO A 67 -12.71 22.18 9.47
CA PRO A 67 -12.20 23.22 10.35
C PRO A 67 -12.56 24.63 9.86
N VAL A 68 -12.57 24.85 8.54
CA VAL A 68 -12.98 26.14 7.94
C VAL A 68 -14.44 26.43 8.27
N ASN A 69 -15.31 25.44 8.12
CA ASN A 69 -16.73 25.60 8.39
C ASN A 69 -17.02 25.79 9.89
N GLN A 70 -16.28 25.12 10.78
CA GLN A 70 -16.37 25.33 12.23
C GLN A 70 -15.90 26.72 12.64
N PHE A 71 -14.85 27.24 12.01
CA PHE A 71 -14.36 28.59 12.25
C PHE A 71 -15.37 29.65 11.77
N LEU A 72 -15.94 29.46 10.59
CA LEU A 72 -16.99 30.34 10.07
C LEU A 72 -18.25 30.30 10.92
N ALA A 73 -18.68 29.12 11.38
CA ALA A 73 -19.82 28.99 12.29
C ALA A 73 -19.56 29.70 13.63
N TYR A 74 -18.35 29.55 14.19
CA TYR A 74 -17.93 30.22 15.42
C TYR A 74 -17.97 31.76 15.30
N ILE A 75 -17.52 32.32 14.16
CA ILE A 75 -17.54 33.77 13.94
C ILE A 75 -18.95 34.30 13.64
N THR A 76 -19.78 33.51 12.97
CA THR A 76 -21.13 33.92 12.55
C THR A 76 -22.17 33.74 13.67
N GLY A 77 -21.78 33.22 14.83
CA GLY A 77 -22.58 33.26 16.06
C GLY A 77 -23.76 32.29 16.11
N ASN A 78 -23.66 31.12 15.46
CA ASN A 78 -24.60 30.01 15.62
C ASN A 78 -24.00 28.86 16.45
#